data_AF-A0AA37L9J8-F1
#
_entry.id   AF-A0AA37L9J8-F1
#
_cell.length_a   1.000
_cell.length_b   1.000
_cell.length_c   1.000
_cell.angle_alpha   90.00
_cell.angle_beta   90.00
_cell.angle_gamma   90.00
#
_symmetry.space_group_name_H-M   'P 1'
#
loop_
_entity.id
_entity.type
_entity.pdbx_description
1 polymer ?
#
loop_
_entity_poly.entity_id
_entity_poly.type
_entity_poly.pdbx_seq_one_letter_code
_entity_poly.pdbx_strand_id
1 'polypeptide(L)'
;MIGRVLLTLDGIMLLFGAYMADWNETHIHNPRWPPHAKFHNAQTMTLSFILGIATLFFTWRTNASAQMAKESFRIAGFLGSIYWVAGWASLLYPGTDGLDPEFGGPGFPQKYPFTAAIGLAVTGLYLEGASKYVGDNETLRDNWRRDQAAARVKDAGREGESLKGIKPLRM
;
A
#
# COMPACT_ATOMS: atom_id res chain seq x y z
N MET A 1 -9.42 -5.18 9.47
CA MET A 1 -8.51 -4.89 10.62
C MET A 1 -7.31 -5.82 10.65
N ILE A 2 -7.49 -7.16 10.66
CA ILE A 2 -6.36 -8.10 10.61
C ILE A 2 -5.44 -7.82 9.39
N GLY A 3 -6.01 -7.52 8.22
CA GLY A 3 -5.22 -7.23 7.03
C GLY A 3 -4.32 -5.99 7.18
N ARG A 4 -4.82 -4.93 7.85
CA ARG A 4 -4.00 -3.75 8.22
C ARG A 4 -2.83 -4.13 9.13
N VAL A 5 -3.05 -5.00 10.11
CA VAL A 5 -2.00 -5.45 11.02
C VAL A 5 -0.91 -6.19 10.25
N LEU A 6 -1.29 -7.13 9.37
CA LEU A 6 -0.34 -7.90 8.57
C LEU A 6 0.48 -6.99 7.63
N LEU A 7 -0.18 -6.05 6.94
CA LEU A 7 0.51 -5.07 6.07
C LEU A 7 1.36 -4.08 6.87
N THR A 8 1.00 -3.79 8.12
CA THR A 8 1.82 -2.95 9.00
C THR A 8 3.08 -3.69 9.42
N LEU A 9 2.97 -4.97 9.78
CA LEU A 9 4.12 -5.82 10.10
C LEU A 9 5.07 -5.94 8.91
N ASP A 10 4.53 -6.20 7.72
CA ASP A 10 5.31 -6.23 6.47
C ASP A 10 5.98 -4.87 6.18
N GLY A 11 5.25 -3.76 6.29
CA GLY A 11 5.81 -2.41 6.14
C GLY A 11 6.95 -2.13 7.13
N ILE A 12 6.85 -2.57 8.38
CA ILE A 12 7.93 -2.46 9.38
C ILE A 12 9.12 -3.34 8.98
N MET A 13 8.89 -4.55 8.48
CA MET A 13 9.96 -5.40 7.96
C MET A 13 10.68 -4.73 6.79
N LEU A 14 9.97 -4.04 5.88
CA LEU A 14 10.59 -3.28 4.81
C LEU A 14 11.42 -2.09 5.31
N LEU A 15 10.94 -1.37 6.32
CA LEU A 15 11.65 -0.22 6.88
C LEU A 15 13.00 -0.60 7.49
N PHE A 16 13.07 -1.73 8.19
CA PHE A 16 14.25 -2.06 9.01
C PHE A 16 14.97 -3.33 8.58
N GLY A 17 14.28 -4.29 7.98
CA GLY A 17 14.82 -5.62 7.68
C GLY A 17 16.06 -5.58 6.79
N ALA A 18 16.01 -4.83 5.68
CA ALA A 18 17.16 -4.68 4.79
C ALA A 18 18.35 -4.00 5.50
N TYR A 19 18.12 -2.95 6.29
CA TYR A 19 19.18 -2.31 7.06
C TYR A 19 19.79 -3.24 8.11
N MET A 20 18.98 -4.05 8.80
CA MET A 20 19.48 -5.03 9.76
C MET A 20 20.30 -6.15 9.09
N ALA A 21 19.89 -6.58 7.90
CA ALA A 21 20.56 -7.63 7.15
C ALA A 21 21.86 -7.15 6.47
N ASP A 22 21.89 -5.90 6.00
CA ASP A 22 22.89 -5.44 5.05
C ASP A 22 23.86 -4.40 5.65
N TRP A 23 23.56 -3.84 6.84
CA TRP A 23 24.42 -2.86 7.53
C TRP A 23 25.46 -3.54 8.45
N ASN A 24 26.32 -4.36 7.88
CA ASN A 24 27.34 -5.11 8.62
C ASN A 24 28.53 -5.52 7.74
N GLU A 25 29.48 -6.25 8.34
CA GLU A 25 30.73 -6.71 7.72
C GLU A 25 30.56 -7.77 6.63
N THR A 26 29.40 -8.44 6.56
CA THR A 26 29.12 -9.39 5.48
C THR A 26 28.59 -8.70 4.22
N HIS A 27 28.12 -7.45 4.34
CA HIS A 27 27.52 -6.68 3.24
C HIS A 27 28.19 -5.31 3.07
N ILE A 28 27.54 -4.19 3.43
CA ILE A 28 27.98 -2.84 3.06
C ILE A 28 29.39 -2.49 3.58
N HIS A 29 29.80 -3.04 4.72
CA HIS A 29 31.13 -2.83 5.29
C HIS A 29 32.18 -3.83 4.78
N ASN A 30 31.78 -4.90 4.08
CA ASN A 30 32.70 -5.92 3.55
C ASN A 30 33.78 -5.26 2.67
N PRO A 31 35.08 -5.31 3.05
CA PRO A 31 36.14 -4.67 2.29
C PRO A 31 36.42 -5.34 0.94
N ARG A 32 35.92 -6.57 0.72
CA ARG A 32 36.14 -7.32 -0.52
C ARG A 32 35.06 -7.07 -1.57
N TRP A 33 33.94 -6.48 -1.19
CA TRP A 33 32.94 -6.03 -2.15
C TRP A 33 33.47 -4.86 -2.99
N PRO A 34 33.42 -4.94 -4.33
CA PRO A 34 33.78 -3.82 -5.17
C PRO A 34 32.83 -2.65 -4.91
N PRO A 35 33.25 -1.39 -5.17
CA PRO A 35 32.40 -0.22 -4.93
C PRO A 35 31.01 -0.30 -5.57
N HIS A 36 30.89 -0.94 -6.74
CA HIS A 36 29.61 -1.11 -7.43
C HIS A 36 28.64 -2.07 -6.74
N ALA A 37 29.13 -3.13 -6.08
CA ALA A 37 28.28 -4.00 -5.27
C ALA A 37 27.71 -3.26 -4.06
N LYS A 38 28.53 -2.42 -3.41
CA LYS A 38 28.10 -1.55 -2.31
C LYS A 38 27.06 -0.52 -2.75
N PHE A 39 27.21 0.03 -3.96
CA PHE A 39 26.21 0.92 -4.56
C PHE A 39 24.86 0.22 -4.71
N HIS A 40 24.84 -0.99 -5.30
CA HIS A 40 23.60 -1.75 -5.45
C HIS A 40 23.00 -2.19 -4.12
N ASN A 41 23.81 -2.53 -3.12
CA ASN A 41 23.33 -2.81 -1.77
C ASN A 41 22.70 -1.59 -1.09
N ALA A 42 23.35 -0.42 -1.16
CA ALA A 42 22.76 0.82 -0.65
C ALA A 42 21.46 1.18 -1.40
N GLN A 43 21.40 0.89 -2.71
CA GLN A 43 20.20 1.04 -3.53
C GLN A 43 19.07 0.13 -3.03
N THR A 44 19.30 -1.16 -2.77
CA THR A 44 18.27 -2.10 -2.30
C THR A 44 17.81 -1.76 -0.89
N MET A 45 18.72 -1.40 0.02
CA MET A 45 18.37 -0.94 1.37
C MET A 45 17.46 0.29 1.34
N THR A 46 17.81 1.29 0.53
CA THR A 46 17.02 2.53 0.39
C THR A 46 15.68 2.25 -0.29
N LEU A 47 15.66 1.40 -1.32
CA LEU A 47 14.42 0.99 -1.99
C LEU A 47 13.46 0.29 -1.01
N SER A 48 13.97 -0.64 -0.18
CA SER A 48 13.18 -1.30 0.86
C SER A 48 12.54 -0.28 1.80
N PHE A 49 13.32 0.70 2.27
CA PHE A 49 12.82 1.75 3.16
C PHE A 49 11.70 2.59 2.51
N ILE A 50 11.89 3.03 1.26
CA ILE A 50 10.87 3.81 0.53
C ILE A 50 9.59 2.97 0.34
N LEU A 51 9.72 1.69 -0.02
CA LEU A 51 8.60 0.78 -0.15
C LEU A 51 7.88 0.54 1.19
N GLY A 52 8.61 0.48 2.30
CA GLY A 52 8.03 0.39 3.64
C GLY A 52 7.17 1.61 3.97
N ILE A 53 7.68 2.82 3.75
CA ILE A 53 6.90 4.07 3.92
C ILE A 53 5.64 4.03 3.05
N ALA A 54 5.79 3.70 1.78
CA ALA A 54 4.67 3.69 0.84
C ALA A 54 3.61 2.64 1.22
N THR A 55 4.04 1.44 1.64
CA THR A 55 3.16 0.37 2.13
C THR A 55 2.36 0.82 3.34
N LEU A 56 3.00 1.44 4.33
CA LEU A 56 2.32 1.98 5.52
C LEU A 56 1.37 3.12 5.16
N PHE A 57 1.78 4.04 4.29
CA PHE A 57 0.93 5.13 3.82
C PHE A 57 -0.34 4.58 3.15
N PHE A 58 -0.23 3.67 2.19
CA PHE A 58 -1.39 3.10 1.51
C PHE A 58 -2.22 2.18 2.40
N THR A 59 -1.61 1.58 3.43
CA THR A 59 -2.35 0.84 4.46
C THR A 59 -3.24 1.76 5.29
N TRP A 60 -2.75 2.94 5.68
CA TRP A 60 -3.40 3.79 6.68
C TRP A 60 -4.03 5.08 6.16
N ARG A 61 -3.82 5.47 4.90
CA ARG A 61 -4.38 6.71 4.35
C ARG A 61 -5.91 6.75 4.43
N THR A 62 -6.43 7.95 4.63
CA THR A 62 -7.86 8.23 4.52
C THR A 62 -8.30 8.08 3.06
N ASN A 63 -9.45 7.44 2.84
CA ASN A 63 -10.02 7.24 1.52
C ASN A 63 -11.44 7.80 1.47
N ALA A 64 -11.79 8.48 0.38
CA ALA A 64 -13.10 9.13 0.23
C ALA A 64 -14.25 8.16 -0.08
N SER A 65 -13.93 6.91 -0.46
CA SER A 65 -14.92 5.87 -0.74
C SER A 65 -14.38 4.48 -0.40
N ALA A 66 -15.29 3.52 -0.21
CA ALA A 66 -14.95 2.11 0.00
C ALA A 66 -14.16 1.52 -1.20
N GLN A 67 -14.44 1.98 -2.42
CA GLN A 67 -13.71 1.55 -3.61
C GLN A 67 -12.25 2.02 -3.57
N MET A 68 -12.02 3.31 -3.25
CA MET A 68 -10.68 3.85 -3.08
C MET A 68 -9.93 3.17 -1.93
N ALA A 69 -10.63 2.81 -0.85
CA ALA A 69 -10.04 2.07 0.25
C ALA A 69 -9.53 0.69 -0.21
N LYS A 70 -10.34 -0.05 -0.98
CA LYS A 70 -9.92 -1.35 -1.56
C LYS A 70 -8.71 -1.20 -2.49
N GLU A 71 -8.70 -0.18 -3.34
CA GLU A 71 -7.55 0.11 -4.21
C GLU A 71 -6.30 0.46 -3.42
N SER A 72 -6.44 1.27 -2.37
CA SER A 72 -5.37 1.59 -1.42
C SER A 72 -4.74 0.33 -0.84
N PHE A 73 -5.55 -0.65 -0.42
CA PHE A 73 -5.05 -1.93 0.09
C PHE A 73 -4.35 -2.78 -0.97
N ARG A 74 -4.86 -2.81 -2.20
CA ARG A 74 -4.19 -3.50 -3.31
C ARG A 74 -2.82 -2.91 -3.59
N ILE A 75 -2.73 -1.58 -3.58
CA ILE A 75 -1.45 -0.87 -3.73
C ILE A 75 -0.53 -1.20 -2.56
N ALA A 76 -1.02 -1.16 -1.32
CA ALA A 76 -0.23 -1.52 -0.15
C ALA A 76 0.32 -2.96 -0.22
N GLY A 77 -0.53 -3.95 -0.56
CA GLY A 77 -0.09 -5.34 -0.69
C GLY A 77 0.90 -5.56 -1.84
N PHE A 78 0.74 -4.84 -2.96
CA PHE A 78 1.70 -4.87 -4.05
C PHE A 78 3.05 -4.30 -3.63
N LEU A 79 3.06 -3.07 -3.10
CA LEU A 79 4.29 -2.41 -2.63
C LEU A 79 4.99 -3.18 -1.51
N GLY A 80 4.19 -3.77 -0.61
CA GLY A 80 4.65 -4.63 0.48
C GLY A 80 5.32 -5.91 0.00
N SER A 81 4.89 -6.48 -1.13
CA SER A 81 5.41 -7.76 -1.62
C SER A 81 6.55 -7.67 -2.62
N ILE A 82 6.61 -6.61 -3.43
CA ILE A 82 7.48 -6.58 -4.63
C ILE A 82 8.98 -6.64 -4.31
N TYR A 83 9.41 -6.08 -3.18
CA TYR A 83 10.82 -6.13 -2.77
C TYR A 83 11.27 -7.57 -2.49
N TRP A 84 10.46 -8.30 -1.72
CA TRP A 84 10.72 -9.69 -1.36
C TRP A 84 10.64 -10.62 -2.57
N VAL A 85 9.70 -10.37 -3.50
CA VAL A 85 9.58 -11.10 -4.76
C VAL A 85 10.80 -10.86 -5.64
N ALA A 86 11.29 -9.62 -5.74
CA ALA A 86 12.52 -9.31 -6.46
C ALA A 86 13.73 -10.02 -5.83
N GLY A 87 13.78 -10.10 -4.50
CA GLY A 87 14.76 -10.90 -3.78
C GLY A 87 14.78 -12.37 -4.19
N TRP A 88 13.61 -13.01 -4.29
CA TRP A 88 13.50 -14.38 -4.83
C TRP A 88 13.88 -14.48 -6.31
N ALA A 89 13.48 -13.50 -7.12
CA ALA A 89 13.77 -13.46 -8.54
C ALA A 89 15.27 -13.30 -8.83
N SER A 90 16.05 -12.78 -7.89
CA SER A 90 17.51 -12.64 -8.04
C SER A 90 18.19 -13.97 -8.39
N LEU A 91 17.72 -15.10 -7.83
CA LEU A 91 18.25 -16.44 -8.09
C LEU A 91 18.07 -16.93 -9.54
N LEU A 92 17.23 -16.26 -10.33
CA LEU A 92 17.03 -16.59 -11.75
C LEU A 92 18.15 -16.02 -12.64
N TYR A 93 18.99 -15.14 -12.11
CA TYR A 93 20.06 -14.49 -12.85
C TYR A 93 21.38 -15.25 -12.64
N PRO A 94 22.14 -15.54 -13.73
CA PRO A 94 23.35 -16.34 -13.64
C PRO A 94 24.42 -15.63 -12.79
N GLY A 95 25.09 -16.41 -11.94
CA GLY A 95 26.19 -15.92 -11.11
C GLY A 95 25.78 -15.13 -9.87
N THR A 96 24.48 -15.11 -9.53
CA THR A 96 23.98 -14.53 -8.27
C THR A 96 23.96 -15.58 -7.16
N ASP A 97 24.19 -15.15 -5.93
CA ASP A 97 24.03 -15.96 -4.72
C ASP A 97 23.54 -15.08 -3.57
N GLY A 98 22.86 -15.68 -2.59
CA GLY A 98 22.42 -14.98 -1.38
C GLY A 98 23.49 -14.88 -0.31
N LEU A 99 24.62 -15.56 -0.51
CA LEU A 99 25.71 -15.63 0.45
C LEU A 99 27.04 -15.74 -0.28
N ASP A 100 27.98 -14.86 0.08
CA ASP A 100 29.34 -14.96 -0.45
C ASP A 100 30.03 -16.26 0.02
N PRO A 101 30.97 -16.82 -0.78
CA PRO A 101 31.70 -18.03 -0.42
C PRO A 101 32.40 -17.94 0.95
N GLU A 102 32.92 -16.78 1.36
CA GLU A 102 33.59 -16.65 2.67
C GLU A 102 32.67 -16.88 3.88
N PHE A 103 31.36 -16.77 3.69
CA PHE A 103 30.37 -16.88 4.76
C PHE A 103 29.62 -18.21 4.71
N GLY A 104 30.11 -19.16 3.89
CA GLY A 104 29.51 -20.49 3.74
C GLY A 104 28.56 -20.61 2.55
N GLY A 105 28.65 -19.69 1.58
CA GLY A 105 27.98 -19.84 0.28
C GLY A 105 28.41 -21.12 -0.46
N PRO A 106 27.58 -21.65 -1.37
CA PRO A 106 26.33 -21.07 -1.86
C PRO A 106 25.15 -21.24 -0.88
N GLY A 107 24.26 -20.24 -0.80
CA GLY A 107 23.10 -20.30 0.08
C GLY A 107 22.22 -19.06 0.06
N PHE A 108 20.95 -19.22 0.47
CA PHE A 108 20.00 -18.10 0.54
C PHE A 108 19.29 -18.05 1.90
N PRO A 109 19.96 -17.61 2.98
CA PRO A 109 19.36 -17.47 4.31
C PRO A 109 18.10 -16.57 4.33
N GLN A 110 18.07 -15.57 3.44
CA GLN A 110 17.00 -14.57 3.32
C GLN A 110 15.68 -15.16 2.80
N LYS A 111 15.68 -16.40 2.28
CA LYS A 111 14.48 -17.09 1.80
C LYS A 111 13.36 -17.14 2.85
N TYR A 112 13.70 -17.36 4.12
CA TYR A 112 12.73 -17.47 5.19
C TYR A 112 12.02 -16.14 5.48
N PRO A 113 12.73 -15.04 5.80
CA PRO A 113 12.07 -13.76 6.02
C PRO A 113 11.37 -13.25 4.75
N PHE A 114 11.92 -13.47 3.55
CA PHE A 114 11.27 -13.02 2.31
C PHE A 114 9.94 -13.75 2.07
N THR A 115 9.92 -15.08 2.20
CA THR A 115 8.67 -15.85 2.06
C THR A 115 7.65 -15.48 3.14
N ALA A 116 8.09 -15.29 4.38
CA ALA A 116 7.20 -14.86 5.46
C ALA A 116 6.56 -13.50 5.15
N ALA A 117 7.35 -12.52 4.71
CA ALA A 117 6.88 -11.17 4.39
C ALA A 117 5.94 -11.16 3.17
N ILE A 118 6.24 -11.92 2.11
CA ILE A 118 5.29 -12.16 1.00
C ILE A 118 3.98 -12.73 1.53
N GLY A 119 4.05 -13.71 2.44
CA GLY A 119 2.88 -14.29 3.09
C GLY A 119 2.05 -13.26 3.87
N LEU A 120 2.70 -12.37 4.62
CA LEU A 120 2.04 -11.27 5.33
C LEU A 120 1.34 -10.31 4.36
N ALA A 121 2.03 -9.86 3.31
CA ALA A 121 1.49 -8.91 2.34
C ALA A 121 0.29 -9.49 1.55
N VAL A 122 0.43 -10.71 1.02
CA VAL A 122 -0.61 -11.39 0.24
C VAL A 122 -1.81 -11.74 1.11
N THR A 123 -1.58 -12.26 2.32
CA THR A 123 -2.66 -12.60 3.25
C THR A 123 -3.36 -11.35 3.76
N GLY A 124 -2.60 -10.30 4.08
CA GLY A 124 -3.13 -9.01 4.50
C GLY A 124 -4.04 -8.38 3.44
N LEU A 125 -3.60 -8.43 2.18
CA LEU A 125 -4.40 -8.04 1.03
C LEU A 125 -5.68 -8.89 0.90
N TYR A 126 -5.56 -10.22 0.95
CA TYR A 126 -6.68 -11.13 0.78
C TYR A 126 -7.76 -10.91 1.85
N LEU A 127 -7.36 -10.84 3.13
CA LEU A 127 -8.28 -10.70 4.25
C LEU A 127 -8.99 -9.34 4.26
N GLU A 128 -8.30 -8.25 3.91
CA GLU A 128 -8.93 -6.93 3.85
C GLU A 128 -9.74 -6.73 2.55
N GLY A 129 -9.34 -7.36 1.45
CA GLY A 129 -10.10 -7.41 0.20
C GLY A 129 -11.39 -8.25 0.31
N ALA A 130 -11.36 -9.31 1.12
CA ALA A 130 -12.52 -10.12 1.47
C ALA A 130 -13.41 -9.50 2.56
N SER A 131 -12.86 -8.53 3.32
CA SER A 131 -13.64 -7.74 4.28
C SER A 131 -14.70 -6.96 3.51
N LYS A 132 -15.93 -7.47 3.62
CA LYS A 132 -17.12 -6.84 3.11
C LYS A 132 -17.24 -5.45 3.75
N TYR A 133 -16.90 -4.40 3.01
CA TYR A 133 -17.46 -3.07 3.24
C TYR A 133 -18.97 -3.15 2.99
N VAL A 134 -19.69 -3.76 3.93
CA VAL A 134 -21.16 -3.97 3.90
C VAL A 134 -21.90 -2.82 4.59
N GLY A 135 -21.20 -1.83 5.15
CA GLY A 135 -21.82 -0.74 5.91
C GLY A 135 -22.09 0.58 5.18
N ASP A 136 -21.36 0.93 4.11
CA ASP A 136 -21.33 2.34 3.66
C ASP A 136 -22.26 2.68 2.48
N ASN A 137 -22.83 1.69 1.79
CA ASN A 137 -23.66 1.98 0.62
C ASN A 137 -25.03 2.56 1.00
N GLU A 138 -25.59 2.26 2.18
CA GLU A 138 -26.85 2.87 2.62
C GLU A 138 -26.63 4.28 3.15
N THR A 139 -25.62 4.50 3.99
CA THR A 139 -25.29 5.83 4.54
C THR A 139 -24.84 6.81 3.47
N LEU A 140 -24.03 6.39 2.50
CA LEU A 140 -23.63 7.26 1.38
C LEU A 140 -24.79 7.53 0.41
N ARG A 141 -25.67 6.54 0.17
CA ARG A 141 -26.90 6.75 -0.61
C ARG A 141 -27.86 7.69 0.11
N ASP A 142 -27.98 7.59 1.42
CA ASP A 142 -28.87 8.43 2.21
C ASP A 142 -28.36 9.86 2.31
N ASN A 143 -27.04 10.05 2.42
CA ASN A 143 -26.43 11.38 2.36
C ASN A 143 -26.63 12.00 0.97
N TRP A 144 -26.37 11.27 -0.12
CA TRP A 144 -26.64 11.76 -1.48
C TRP A 144 -28.13 12.08 -1.69
N ARG A 145 -29.05 11.25 -1.18
CA ARG A 145 -30.50 11.48 -1.28
C ARG A 145 -30.92 12.72 -0.50
N ARG A 146 -30.34 12.94 0.69
CA ARG A 146 -30.56 14.15 1.49
C ARG A 146 -30.07 15.39 0.77
N ASP A 147 -28.89 15.35 0.17
CA ASP A 147 -28.32 16.47 -0.57
C ASP A 147 -29.14 16.81 -1.83
N GLN A 148 -29.60 15.79 -2.56
CA GLN A 148 -30.54 15.94 -3.69
C GLN A 148 -31.88 16.53 -3.27
N ALA A 149 -32.43 16.09 -2.13
CA ALA A 149 -33.68 16.63 -1.60
C ALA A 149 -33.53 18.10 -1.17
N ALA A 150 -32.42 18.45 -0.51
CA ALA A 150 -32.12 19.83 -0.11
C ALA A 150 -31.95 20.76 -1.32
N ALA A 151 -31.31 20.30 -2.40
CA ALA A 151 -31.18 21.05 -3.64
C ALA A 151 -32.56 21.32 -4.30
N ARG A 152 -33.43 20.30 -4.38
CA ARG A 152 -34.78 20.44 -4.95
C ARG A 152 -35.67 21.41 -4.18
N VAL A 153 -35.58 21.41 -2.85
CA VAL A 153 -36.33 22.35 -1.99
C VAL A 153 -35.88 23.80 -2.24
N LYS A 154 -34.57 24.02 -2.42
CA LYS A 154 -34.01 25.34 -2.71
C LYS A 154 -34.45 25.86 -4.09
N ASP A 155 -34.53 25.00 -5.09
CA ASP A 155 -34.99 25.37 -6.43
C ASP A 155 -36.51 25.65 -6.45
N ALA A 156 -37.32 24.82 -5.79
CA ALA A 156 -38.76 25.06 -5.64
C ALA A 156 -39.08 26.38 -4.91
N GLY A 157 -38.26 26.75 -3.91
CA GLY A 157 -38.36 28.04 -3.23
C GLY A 157 -38.09 29.23 -4.15
N ARG A 158 -37.10 29.12 -5.04
CA ARG A 158 -36.77 30.16 -6.05
C ARG A 158 -37.85 30.29 -7.12
N GLU A 159 -38.42 29.18 -7.58
CA GLU A 159 -39.54 29.20 -8.53
C GLU A 159 -40.82 29.80 -7.90
N GLY A 160 -41.10 29.47 -6.63
CA GLY A 160 -42.24 30.03 -5.90
C GLY A 160 -42.15 31.54 -5.65
N GLU A 161 -40.95 32.09 -5.49
CA GLU A 161 -40.74 33.55 -5.41
C GLU A 161 -40.87 34.23 -6.78
N SER A 162 -40.42 33.57 -7.86
CA SER A 162 -40.56 34.07 -9.23
C SER A 162 -42.03 34.22 -9.66
N LEU A 163 -42.91 33.31 -9.23
CA LEU A 163 -44.33 33.33 -9.60
C LEU A 163 -45.18 34.35 -8.82
N LYS A 164 -44.72 34.82 -7.65
CA LYS A 164 -45.41 35.88 -6.89
C LYS A 164 -45.27 37.28 -7.52
N GLY A 165 -44.37 37.45 -8.49
CA GLY A 165 -44.18 38.70 -9.22
C GLY A 165 -45.09 38.89 -10.44
N ILE A 166 -45.83 37.85 -10.85
CA ILE A 166 -46.66 37.89 -12.06
C ILE A 166 -48.05 38.45 -11.69
N LYS A 167 -48.27 39.75 -11.92
CA LYS A 167 -49.61 40.34 -11.83
C LYS A 167 -50.51 39.74 -12.91
N PRO A 168 -51.75 39.33 -12.60
CA PRO A 168 -52.66 38.80 -13.60
C PRO A 168 -52.99 39.88 -14.64
N LEU A 169 -52.91 39.52 -15.93
CA LEU A 169 -53.39 40.35 -17.03
C LEU A 169 -54.90 40.56 -16.85
N ARG A 170 -55.31 41.81 -16.67
CA ARG A 170 -56.72 42.19 -16.75
C ARG A 170 -57.12 42.13 -18.23
N MET A 171 -58.10 41.30 -18.53
CA MET A 171 -58.90 41.37 -19.76
C MET A 171 -59.82 42.58 -19.71
#